data_AF-A0A8S3X8L7-F1
#
_entry.id   AF-A0A8S3X8L7-F1
#
_cell.length_a   1.000
_cell.length_b   1.000
_cell.length_c   1.000
_cell.angle_alpha   90.00
_cell.angle_beta   90.00
_cell.angle_gamma   90.00
#
_symmetry.space_group_name_H-M   'P 1'
#
loop_
_entity.id
_entity.type
_entity.pdbx_description
1 polymer ?
#
loop_
_entity_poly.entity_id
_entity_poly.type
_entity_poly.pdbx_seq_one_letter_code
_entity_poly.pdbx_strand_id
1 'polypeptide(L)'
;MFQLGVMRDVASAPAHLLTLAHLKELAVKFVHEKIPDNGLNRLSERILLFRHDYCSPNVLQLVNSASDITDETLVEIVLTANALLCEGTEGAPVPRPHALAVHSYKAPTFCDFCGEMLFGLVRQGLKCEGCGLNYHKRCAVKVPSNCESPVSTTSNALAPGRRASGAPRSPSRSSAHSHASRDDSLVRRLADLVTGNN
;
A
#
# COMPACT_ATOMS: atom_id res chain seq x y z
N MET A 1 -22.30 7.39 -23.21
CA MET A 1 -21.80 7.98 -21.95
C MET A 1 -20.92 6.98 -21.23
N PHE A 2 -19.77 7.39 -20.68
CA PHE A 2 -18.94 6.54 -19.82
C PHE A 2 -19.21 6.80 -18.34
N GLN A 3 -19.18 5.72 -17.55
CA GLN A 3 -19.28 5.75 -16.10
C GLN A 3 -18.15 4.92 -15.48
N LEU A 4 -17.54 5.43 -14.40
CA LEU A 4 -16.61 4.71 -13.55
C LEU A 4 -16.93 5.05 -12.09
N GLY A 5 -17.62 4.14 -11.39
CA GLY A 5 -18.11 4.41 -10.04
C GLY A 5 -19.07 5.60 -10.04
N VAL A 6 -18.71 6.69 -9.34
CA VAL A 6 -19.53 7.92 -9.30
C VAL A 6 -19.19 8.92 -10.42
N MET A 7 -18.13 8.68 -11.17
CA MET A 7 -17.66 9.58 -12.21
C MET A 7 -18.37 9.27 -13.52
N ARG A 8 -18.88 10.30 -14.21
CA ARG A 8 -19.54 10.19 -15.51
C ARG A 8 -19.04 11.26 -16.46
N ASP A 9 -18.93 10.91 -17.73
CA ASP A 9 -18.62 11.87 -18.79
C ASP A 9 -19.13 11.40 -20.15
N VAL A 10 -19.35 12.34 -21.05
CA VAL A 10 -19.80 12.06 -22.40
C VAL A 10 -18.58 11.84 -23.29
N ALA A 11 -18.54 10.68 -23.96
CA ALA A 11 -17.58 10.40 -25.01
C ALA A 11 -18.30 10.42 -26.36
N SER A 12 -17.75 11.16 -27.31
CA SER A 12 -18.26 11.24 -28.68
C SER A 12 -17.26 10.60 -29.64
N ALA A 13 -17.77 9.76 -30.55
CA ALA A 13 -16.98 9.11 -31.58
C ALA A 13 -17.80 8.99 -32.87
N PRO A 14 -17.20 9.18 -34.05
CA PRO A 14 -17.90 8.94 -35.31
C PRO A 14 -18.27 7.46 -35.44
N ALA A 15 -19.53 7.16 -35.77
CA ALA A 15 -20.03 5.78 -35.86
C ALA A 15 -19.21 4.88 -36.80
N HIS A 16 -18.67 5.43 -37.88
CA HIS A 16 -17.85 4.70 -38.85
C HIS A 16 -16.44 4.33 -38.34
N LEU A 17 -15.97 4.99 -37.27
CA LEU A 17 -14.69 4.68 -36.62
C LEU A 17 -14.88 3.86 -35.34
N LEU A 18 -16.14 3.57 -34.97
CA LEU A 18 -16.46 2.88 -33.73
C LEU A 18 -16.11 1.40 -33.86
N THR A 19 -14.96 1.05 -33.32
CA THR A 19 -14.50 -0.32 -33.13
C THR A 19 -14.36 -0.60 -31.63
N LEU A 20 -14.31 -1.87 -31.23
CA LEU A 20 -14.09 -2.23 -29.83
C LEU A 20 -12.74 -1.68 -29.33
N ALA A 21 -11.71 -1.74 -30.17
CA ALA A 21 -10.39 -1.18 -29.87
C ALA A 21 -10.48 0.33 -29.62
N HIS A 22 -11.13 1.07 -30.51
CA HIS A 22 -11.32 2.52 -30.36
C HIS A 22 -12.15 2.86 -29.10
N LEU A 23 -13.20 2.08 -28.81
CA LEU A 23 -13.99 2.25 -27.60
C LEU A 23 -13.16 2.07 -26.32
N LYS A 24 -12.26 1.08 -26.32
CA LYS A 24 -11.30 0.88 -25.22
C LYS A 24 -10.30 2.02 -25.11
N GLU A 25 -9.79 2.56 -26.21
CA GLU A 25 -8.91 3.74 -26.19
C GLU A 25 -9.60 4.96 -25.57
N LEU A 26 -10.87 5.21 -25.93
CA LEU A 26 -11.65 6.29 -25.33
C LEU A 26 -11.88 6.06 -23.83
N ALA A 27 -12.13 4.82 -23.41
CA ALA A 27 -12.26 4.48 -22.00
C ALA A 27 -10.92 4.66 -21.24
N VAL A 28 -9.78 4.29 -21.82
CA VAL A 28 -8.45 4.53 -21.25
C VAL A 28 -8.21 6.04 -21.09
N LYS A 29 -8.52 6.83 -22.12
CA LYS A 29 -8.41 8.29 -22.08
C LYS A 29 -9.25 8.88 -20.94
N PHE A 30 -10.51 8.45 -20.82
CA PHE A 30 -11.39 8.84 -19.73
C PHE A 30 -10.78 8.52 -18.36
N VAL A 31 -10.24 7.31 -18.17
CA VAL A 31 -9.64 6.88 -16.90
C VAL A 31 -8.43 7.75 -16.55
N HIS A 32 -7.57 8.07 -17.53
CA HIS A 32 -6.42 8.95 -17.31
C HIS A 32 -6.82 10.39 -16.95
N GLU A 33 -7.85 10.93 -17.58
CA GLU A 33 -8.35 12.28 -17.28
C GLU A 33 -9.01 12.37 -15.91
N LYS A 34 -9.73 11.31 -15.51
CA LYS A 34 -10.48 11.28 -14.24
C LYS A 34 -9.65 10.82 -13.05
N ILE A 35 -8.67 9.95 -13.27
CA ILE A 35 -7.78 9.39 -12.23
C ILE A 35 -6.33 9.51 -12.71
N PRO A 36 -5.73 10.72 -12.63
CA PRO A 36 -4.30 10.90 -12.88
C PRO A 36 -3.50 10.09 -11.84
N ASP A 37 -2.35 9.57 -12.24
CA ASP A 37 -1.47 8.75 -11.38
C ASP A 37 -2.14 7.51 -10.76
N ASN A 38 -3.06 6.89 -11.50
CA ASN A 38 -3.77 5.67 -11.10
C ASN A 38 -2.85 4.47 -10.75
N GLY A 39 -1.54 4.53 -11.05
CA GLY A 39 -0.58 3.46 -10.77
C GLY A 39 -0.86 2.17 -11.56
N LEU A 40 -1.74 2.23 -12.55
CA LEU A 40 -2.18 1.08 -13.34
C LEU A 40 -1.43 1.04 -14.68
N ASN A 41 -0.58 0.03 -14.84
CA ASN A 41 0.03 -0.28 -16.12
C ASN A 41 -0.92 -1.12 -17.00
N ARG A 42 -0.84 -0.96 -18.33
CA ARG A 42 -1.61 -1.72 -19.32
C ARG A 42 -3.14 -1.61 -19.13
N LEU A 43 -3.65 -0.39 -18.93
CA LEU A 43 -5.08 -0.12 -18.70
C LEU A 43 -6.00 -0.75 -19.74
N SER A 44 -5.61 -0.74 -21.02
CA SER A 44 -6.37 -1.32 -22.13
C SER A 44 -6.68 -2.81 -21.96
N GLU A 45 -5.87 -3.54 -21.19
CA GLU A 45 -6.04 -4.97 -20.89
C GLU A 45 -6.77 -5.22 -19.57
N ARG A 46 -6.86 -4.20 -18.71
CA ARG A 46 -7.53 -4.29 -17.41
C ARG A 46 -8.96 -3.75 -17.44
N ILE A 47 -9.28 -2.92 -18.42
CA ILE A 47 -10.59 -2.31 -18.60
C ILE A 47 -11.55 -3.32 -19.21
N LEU A 48 -12.62 -3.59 -18.49
CA LEU A 48 -13.82 -4.26 -18.99
C LEU A 48 -14.91 -3.20 -19.17
N LEU A 49 -15.67 -3.33 -20.25
CA LEU A 49 -16.75 -2.41 -20.61
C LEU A 49 -18.07 -3.16 -20.53
N PHE A 50 -19.02 -2.61 -19.77
CA PHE A 50 -20.35 -3.17 -19.64
C PHE A 50 -21.38 -2.14 -20.10
N ARG A 51 -22.36 -2.57 -20.89
CA ARG A 51 -23.54 -1.75 -21.18
C ARG A 51 -24.62 -2.03 -20.15
N HIS A 52 -25.45 -1.03 -19.87
CA HIS A 52 -26.62 -1.18 -19.04
C HIS A 52 -27.84 -1.58 -19.88
N ASP A 53 -28.40 -2.76 -19.61
CA ASP A 53 -29.66 -3.23 -20.19
C ASP A 53 -30.68 -3.45 -19.06
N TYR A 54 -31.49 -2.42 -18.80
CA TYR A 54 -32.52 -2.45 -17.75
C TYR A 54 -33.73 -3.35 -18.08
N CYS A 55 -33.80 -3.86 -19.31
CA CYS A 55 -34.82 -4.83 -19.72
C CYS A 55 -34.38 -6.28 -19.47
N SER A 56 -33.09 -6.50 -19.20
CA SER A 56 -32.51 -7.79 -18.87
C SER A 56 -32.39 -7.97 -17.36
N PRO A 57 -32.58 -9.20 -16.82
CA PRO A 57 -32.30 -9.50 -15.41
C PRO A 57 -30.82 -9.31 -15.05
N ASN A 58 -29.93 -9.46 -16.04
CA ASN A 58 -28.52 -9.09 -15.93
C ASN A 58 -28.36 -7.67 -16.49
N VAL A 59 -28.46 -6.68 -15.60
CA VAL A 59 -28.42 -5.26 -15.99
C VAL A 59 -27.07 -4.89 -16.62
N LEU A 60 -25.98 -5.49 -16.16
CA LEU A 60 -24.64 -5.28 -16.72
C LEU A 60 -24.33 -6.37 -17.74
N GLN A 61 -24.28 -5.99 -19.02
CA GLN A 61 -23.91 -6.89 -20.11
C GLN A 61 -22.53 -6.52 -20.66
N LEU A 62 -21.63 -7.49 -20.75
CA LEU A 62 -20.29 -7.28 -21.29
C LEU A 62 -20.38 -6.86 -22.77
N VAL A 63 -19.66 -5.80 -23.13
CA VAL A 63 -19.55 -5.31 -24.50
C VAL A 63 -18.53 -6.16 -25.24
N ASN A 64 -18.98 -6.93 -26.23
CA ASN A 64 -18.12 -7.82 -27.02
C ASN A 64 -17.90 -7.30 -28.45
N SER A 65 -18.70 -6.33 -28.88
CA SER A 65 -18.60 -5.70 -30.20
C SER A 65 -18.97 -4.22 -30.11
N ALA A 66 -18.45 -3.42 -31.04
CA ALA A 66 -18.86 -2.03 -31.18
C ALA A 66 -20.35 -1.89 -31.56
N SER A 67 -20.93 -2.91 -32.19
CA SER A 67 -22.36 -2.97 -32.50
C SER A 67 -23.26 -3.03 -31.26
N ASP A 68 -22.71 -3.39 -30.10
CA ASP A 68 -23.46 -3.43 -28.85
C ASP A 68 -23.70 -2.03 -28.27
N ILE A 69 -23.02 -1.03 -28.84
CA ILE A 69 -23.06 0.38 -28.44
C ILE A 69 -23.86 1.18 -29.46
N THR A 70 -24.94 1.79 -29.00
CA THR A 70 -25.75 2.75 -29.75
C THR A 70 -25.60 4.15 -29.15
N ASP A 71 -26.19 5.14 -29.81
CA ASP A 71 -26.34 6.47 -29.24
C ASP A 71 -26.95 6.40 -27.83
N GLU A 72 -26.48 7.28 -26.94
CA GLU A 72 -26.90 7.34 -25.53
C GLU A 72 -26.65 6.08 -24.67
N THR A 73 -25.93 5.07 -25.18
CA THR A 73 -25.59 3.89 -24.36
C THR A 73 -24.77 4.30 -23.13
N LEU A 74 -25.22 3.87 -21.96
CA LEU A 74 -24.45 3.98 -20.71
C LEU A 74 -23.47 2.81 -20.64
N VAL A 75 -22.18 3.12 -20.70
CA VAL A 75 -21.08 2.16 -20.62
C VAL A 75 -20.36 2.32 -19.28
N GLU A 76 -20.49 1.30 -18.43
CA GLU A 76 -19.76 1.16 -17.18
C GLU A 76 -18.34 0.61 -17.46
N ILE A 77 -17.34 1.33 -16.97
CA ILE A 77 -15.93 0.96 -17.01
C ILE A 77 -15.62 0.24 -15.70
N VAL A 78 -15.19 -1.02 -15.78
CA VAL A 78 -14.75 -1.80 -14.63
C VAL A 78 -13.27 -2.10 -14.77
N LEU A 79 -12.49 -1.72 -13.76
CA LEU A 79 -11.05 -1.97 -13.71
C LEU A 79 -10.77 -3.29 -13.00
N THR A 80 -10.15 -4.23 -13.70
CA THR A 80 -9.79 -5.52 -13.13
C THR A 80 -8.52 -5.39 -12.29
N ALA A 81 -8.60 -5.71 -11.00
CA ALA A 81 -7.49 -5.68 -10.05
C ALA A 81 -6.51 -6.86 -10.19
N ASN A 82 -6.65 -7.72 -11.21
CA ASN A 82 -5.78 -8.89 -11.36
C ASN A 82 -4.35 -8.45 -11.66
N ALA A 83 -3.48 -8.59 -10.66
CA ALA A 83 -2.04 -8.39 -10.78
C ALA A 83 -1.35 -9.44 -11.67
N LEU A 84 -2.05 -10.52 -12.04
CA LEU A 84 -1.50 -11.66 -12.78
C LEU A 84 -1.27 -11.43 -14.29
N LEU A 85 -1.70 -10.29 -14.86
CA LEU A 85 -1.44 -9.95 -16.28
C LEU A 85 -0.17 -9.10 -16.47
N CYS A 86 0.65 -8.93 -15.42
CA CYS A 86 1.96 -8.27 -15.47
C CYS A 86 3.10 -9.21 -15.95
N GLU A 87 2.82 -10.23 -16.77
CA GLU A 87 3.87 -11.11 -17.34
C GLU A 87 4.70 -10.44 -18.46
N GLY A 88 5.06 -9.16 -18.33
CA GLY A 88 5.72 -8.45 -19.43
C GLY A 88 6.59 -7.25 -19.09
N THR A 89 6.90 -7.00 -17.82
CA THR A 89 7.88 -5.96 -17.45
C THR A 89 9.04 -6.60 -16.70
N GLU A 90 9.98 -7.15 -17.49
CA GLU A 90 11.34 -7.52 -17.10
C GLU A 90 12.09 -6.26 -16.58
N GLY A 91 11.76 -5.76 -15.39
CA GLY A 91 12.51 -4.65 -14.79
C GLY A 91 11.85 -3.87 -13.66
N ALA A 92 10.55 -4.02 -13.40
CA ALA A 92 9.89 -3.39 -12.25
C ALA A 92 9.40 -4.48 -11.29
N PRO A 93 9.96 -4.59 -10.06
CA PRO A 93 9.48 -5.55 -9.09
C PRO A 93 7.99 -5.31 -8.83
N VAL A 94 7.16 -6.33 -9.10
CA VAL A 94 5.74 -6.30 -8.77
C VAL A 94 5.63 -6.02 -7.26
N PRO A 95 4.87 -4.97 -6.84
CA PRO A 95 4.70 -4.67 -5.43
C PRO A 95 4.09 -5.88 -4.73
N ARG A 96 4.90 -6.57 -3.92
CA ARG A 96 4.50 -7.74 -3.16
C ARG A 96 4.31 -7.32 -1.71
N PRO A 97 3.07 -7.18 -1.21
CA PRO A 97 2.85 -6.83 0.19
C PRO A 97 3.32 -7.96 1.12
N HIS A 98 3.77 -7.60 2.31
CA HIS A 98 4.12 -8.58 3.33
C HIS A 98 2.87 -9.28 3.88
N ALA A 99 2.84 -10.61 3.84
CA ALA A 99 1.82 -11.41 4.51
C ALA A 99 2.09 -11.47 6.02
N LEU A 100 1.64 -10.45 6.76
CA LEU A 100 1.94 -10.26 8.17
C LEU A 100 0.95 -11.00 9.09
N ALA A 101 1.47 -11.87 9.96
CA ALA A 101 0.70 -12.58 10.98
C ALA A 101 1.20 -12.23 12.38
N VAL A 102 0.30 -12.22 13.37
CA VAL A 102 0.67 -11.97 14.78
C VAL A 102 1.52 -13.14 15.30
N HIS A 103 2.68 -12.83 15.88
CA HIS A 103 3.62 -13.84 16.36
C HIS A 103 4.09 -13.57 17.80
N SER A 104 4.29 -14.67 18.54
CA SER A 104 4.86 -14.66 19.88
C SER A 104 6.29 -15.18 19.82
N TYR A 105 7.25 -14.33 20.17
CA TYR A 105 8.68 -14.64 20.11
C TYR A 105 9.16 -15.29 21.41
N LYS A 106 10.05 -16.28 21.28
CA LYS A 106 10.66 -17.00 22.43
C LYS A 106 11.98 -16.37 22.91
N ALA A 107 12.51 -15.39 22.18
CA ALA A 107 13.75 -14.68 22.48
C ALA A 107 13.58 -13.18 22.16
N PRO A 108 14.43 -12.29 22.72
CA PRO A 108 14.42 -10.88 22.38
C PRO A 108 14.57 -10.69 20.87
N THR A 109 13.56 -10.09 20.24
CA THR A 109 13.50 -9.90 18.79
C THR A 109 13.29 -8.42 18.49
N PHE A 110 13.84 -7.92 17.40
CA PHE A 110 13.82 -6.51 17.04
C PHE A 110 12.99 -6.29 15.78
N CYS A 111 12.42 -5.10 15.66
CA CYS A 111 11.66 -4.69 14.49
C CYS A 111 12.62 -4.37 13.35
N ASP A 112 12.48 -5.04 12.21
CA ASP A 112 13.32 -4.85 11.02
C ASP A 112 13.08 -3.49 10.33
N PHE A 113 12.04 -2.75 10.73
CA PHE A 113 11.78 -1.40 10.23
C PHE A 113 12.38 -0.28 11.09
N CYS A 114 12.24 -0.35 12.42
CA CYS A 114 12.70 0.74 13.31
C CYS A 114 13.90 0.36 14.21
N GLY A 115 14.36 -0.89 14.16
CA GLY A 115 15.49 -1.38 14.97
C GLY A 115 15.22 -1.54 16.47
N GLU A 116 14.04 -1.17 16.96
CA GLU A 116 13.70 -1.29 18.39
C GLU A 116 13.14 -2.67 18.74
N MET A 117 13.28 -3.07 20.00
CA MET A 117 12.83 -4.37 20.51
C MET A 117 11.30 -4.51 20.44
N LEU A 118 10.84 -5.72 20.13
CA LEU A 118 9.43 -6.13 20.23
C LEU A 118 9.12 -6.46 21.71
N PHE A 119 8.57 -5.50 22.45
CA PHE A 119 8.26 -5.68 23.87
C PHE A 119 6.96 -6.45 24.12
N GLY A 120 6.92 -7.20 25.22
CA GLY A 120 5.72 -7.90 25.73
C GLY A 120 5.93 -9.38 26.01
N LEU A 121 5.02 -9.99 26.78
CA LEU A 121 5.08 -11.42 27.14
C LEU A 121 4.62 -12.34 26.00
N VAL A 122 3.62 -11.92 25.22
CA VAL A 122 3.06 -12.67 24.09
C VAL A 122 2.65 -11.69 22.99
N ARG A 123 2.57 -12.17 21.74
CA ARG A 123 2.08 -11.41 20.58
C ARG A 123 2.77 -10.04 20.43
N GLN A 124 4.08 -10.01 20.63
CA GLN A 124 4.87 -8.77 20.71
C GLN A 124 4.91 -8.03 19.37
N GLY A 125 4.74 -8.75 18.26
CA GLY A 125 4.79 -8.17 16.93
C GLY A 125 4.12 -9.02 15.87
N LEU A 126 4.40 -8.62 14.64
CA LEU A 126 3.97 -9.27 13.41
C LEU A 126 5.20 -9.94 12.76
N LYS A 127 5.00 -11.09 12.15
CA LYS A 127 6.00 -11.79 11.34
C LYS A 127 5.45 -11.97 9.93
N CYS A 128 6.26 -11.68 8.93
CA CYS A 128 5.90 -11.98 7.55
C CYS A 128 6.08 -13.48 7.26
N GLU A 129 5.04 -14.13 6.75
CA GLU A 129 5.10 -15.54 6.31
C GLU A 129 5.90 -15.72 5.02
N GLY A 130 6.04 -14.63 4.24
CA GLY A 130 6.91 -14.57 3.06
C GLY A 130 8.37 -14.44 3.48
N CYS A 131 8.83 -13.22 3.74
CA CYS A 131 10.24 -12.91 3.98
C CYS A 131 10.80 -13.27 5.37
N GLY A 132 9.94 -13.61 6.35
CA GLY A 132 10.36 -13.92 7.72
C GLY A 132 10.74 -12.71 8.59
N LEU A 133 10.67 -11.49 8.06
CA LEU A 133 10.94 -10.24 8.80
C LEU A 133 9.85 -9.94 9.84
N ASN A 134 10.23 -9.20 10.86
CA ASN A 134 9.51 -8.96 12.10
C ASN A 134 9.22 -7.47 12.28
N TYR A 135 7.99 -7.11 12.61
CA TYR A 135 7.57 -5.70 12.69
C TYR A 135 6.69 -5.42 13.90
N HIS A 136 6.73 -4.20 14.43
CA HIS A 136 5.66 -3.73 15.33
C HIS A 136 4.37 -3.53 14.55
N LYS A 137 3.23 -3.57 15.26
CA LYS A 137 1.91 -3.19 14.69
C LYS A 137 1.93 -1.77 14.10
N ARG A 138 2.58 -0.82 14.78
CA ARG A 138 2.73 0.57 14.30
C ARG A 138 3.69 0.72 13.12
N CYS A 139 4.61 -0.22 12.93
CA CYS A 139 5.60 -0.20 11.86
C CYS A 139 5.03 -0.81 10.59
N ALA A 140 4.19 -1.85 10.71
CA ALA A 140 3.59 -2.55 9.57
C ALA A 140 2.91 -1.63 8.55
N VAL A 141 2.25 -0.56 9.00
CA VAL A 141 1.59 0.42 8.11
C VAL A 141 2.56 1.31 7.33
N LYS A 142 3.85 1.34 7.70
CA LYS A 142 4.90 2.15 7.08
C LYS A 142 5.87 1.32 6.23
N VAL A 143 5.73 -0.01 6.25
CA VAL A 143 6.63 -0.91 5.53
C VAL A 143 6.28 -0.89 4.03
N PRO A 144 7.26 -0.69 3.13
CA PRO A 144 7.02 -0.76 1.68
C PRO A 144 6.53 -2.15 1.24
N SER A 145 5.80 -2.23 0.13
CA SER A 145 5.29 -3.49 -0.43
C SER A 145 6.33 -4.20 -1.30
N ASN A 146 7.50 -4.50 -0.74
CA ASN A 146 8.62 -5.16 -1.41
C ASN A 146 9.01 -6.48 -0.73
N CYS A 147 8.03 -7.30 -0.38
CA CYS A 147 8.27 -8.59 0.28
C CYS A 147 8.97 -9.57 -0.68
N GLU A 148 10.27 -9.75 -0.52
CA GLU A 148 11.03 -10.77 -1.24
C GLU A 148 11.03 -12.07 -0.45
N SER A 149 10.86 -13.21 -1.13
CA SER A 149 11.02 -14.52 -0.50
C SER A 149 12.42 -14.60 0.12
N PRO A 150 12.60 -15.30 1.25
CA PRO A 150 13.91 -15.51 1.82
C PRO A 150 14.64 -16.41 0.83
N VAL A 151 15.40 -15.81 -0.08
CA VAL A 151 16.47 -16.52 -0.76
C VAL A 151 17.35 -16.97 0.40
N SER A 152 17.35 -18.26 0.67
CA SER A 152 18.34 -18.89 1.52
C SER A 152 19.70 -18.74 0.83
N THR A 153 20.23 -17.53 0.82
CA THR A 153 21.62 -17.25 0.51
C THR A 153 22.39 -17.79 1.70
N THR A 154 22.70 -19.09 1.65
CA THR A 154 23.88 -19.63 2.31
C THR A 154 25.11 -18.97 1.68
N SER A 155 25.39 -17.72 2.04
CA SER A 155 26.70 -17.12 1.85
C SER A 155 27.61 -17.66 2.94
N ASN A 156 28.12 -18.85 2.67
CA ASN A 156 29.34 -19.34 3.31
C ASN A 156 30.48 -18.43 2.82
N ALA A 157 30.76 -17.35 3.55
CA ALA A 157 31.97 -16.54 3.38
C ALA A 157 32.44 -16.00 4.73
N LEU A 158 33.34 -16.79 5.33
CA LEU A 158 34.44 -16.44 6.23
C LEU A 158 34.18 -15.40 7.33
N ALA A 159 34.19 -15.91 8.57
CA ALA A 159 34.65 -15.17 9.74
C ALA A 159 35.99 -14.45 9.47
N PRO A 160 36.21 -13.31 10.14
CA PRO A 160 37.18 -13.38 11.22
C PRO A 160 36.70 -12.67 12.50
N GLY A 161 37.17 -13.19 13.63
CA GLY A 161 37.37 -12.35 14.82
C GLY A 161 36.40 -12.59 15.97
N ARG A 162 36.60 -13.70 16.68
CA ARG A 162 36.22 -13.83 18.10
C ARG A 162 36.79 -12.64 18.89
N ARG A 163 35.94 -11.94 19.65
CA ARG A 163 36.33 -11.42 20.97
C ARG A 163 35.24 -11.74 21.97
N ALA A 164 35.70 -12.38 23.03
CA ALA A 164 34.93 -13.01 24.08
C ALA A 164 34.47 -12.00 25.15
N SER A 165 33.41 -12.41 25.83
CA SER A 165 33.11 -12.15 27.25
C SER A 165 32.76 -10.71 27.68
N GLY A 166 31.46 -10.51 27.92
CA GLY A 166 30.93 -9.44 28.77
C GLY A 166 29.50 -9.75 29.19
N ALA A 167 29.34 -10.42 30.34
CA ALA A 167 28.04 -10.65 30.98
C ALA A 167 27.39 -9.32 31.44
N PRO A 168 26.07 -9.30 31.74
CA PRO A 168 25.28 -8.08 31.82
C PRO A 168 25.49 -7.35 33.16
N ARG A 169 25.52 -6.02 33.14
CA ARG A 169 25.48 -5.20 34.36
C ARG A 169 24.18 -4.39 34.41
N SER A 170 23.28 -4.80 35.29
CA SER A 170 22.27 -3.91 35.87
C SER A 170 22.94 -2.85 36.74
N PRO A 171 22.34 -1.67 36.94
CA PRO A 171 22.55 -0.94 38.18
C PRO A 171 21.21 -0.65 38.88
N SER A 172 21.09 -1.17 40.10
CA SER A 172 20.14 -0.68 41.11
C SER A 172 20.93 0.02 42.21
N ARG A 173 20.61 1.31 42.43
CA ARG A 173 20.58 2.07 43.73
C ARG A 173 21.94 2.19 44.46
N SER A 174 22.38 3.25 45.14
CA SER A 174 21.89 4.51 45.73
C SER A 174 23.18 5.14 46.37
N SER A 175 23.49 6.43 46.39
CA SER A 175 22.98 7.45 47.32
C SER A 175 23.94 8.67 47.28
N ALA A 176 23.37 9.85 47.55
CA ALA A 176 23.97 11.02 48.19
C ALA A 176 25.07 11.83 47.45
N HIS A 177 24.69 12.97 46.87
CA HIS A 177 24.91 14.31 47.46
C HIS A 177 24.60 15.42 46.43
N SER A 178 23.42 16.03 46.63
CA SER A 178 22.98 17.40 46.41
C SER A 178 23.89 18.39 45.66
N HIS A 179 23.32 19.10 44.68
CA HIS A 179 23.23 20.57 44.70
C HIS A 179 21.98 21.01 43.91
N ALA A 180 21.22 21.92 44.51
CA ALA A 180 19.98 22.49 44.01
C ALA A 180 20.22 23.79 43.22
N SER A 181 19.42 24.00 42.18
CA SER A 181 18.90 25.30 41.69
C SER A 181 17.78 24.98 40.69
N ARG A 182 16.48 25.10 41.01
CA ARG A 182 15.62 26.30 40.90
C ARG A 182 15.79 27.07 39.58
N ASP A 183 14.83 26.92 38.66
CA ASP A 183 13.74 27.86 38.30
C ASP A 183 13.30 27.58 36.85
N ASP A 184 12.11 27.05 36.60
CA ASP A 184 10.89 27.79 36.24
C ASP A 184 11.08 28.82 35.12
N SER A 185 11.06 28.36 33.87
CA SER A 185 10.58 29.11 32.70
C SER A 185 10.56 28.14 31.52
N LEU A 186 9.64 28.35 30.57
CA LEU A 186 9.38 27.57 29.33
C LEU A 186 8.21 26.58 29.35
N VAL A 187 7.35 26.58 30.38
CA VAL A 187 5.94 26.15 30.24
C VAL A 187 5.07 27.40 30.24
N ARG A 188 5.15 28.26 29.19
CA ARG A 188 4.07 29.25 28.93
C ARG A 188 4.11 30.13 27.67
N ARG A 189 4.81 29.80 26.57
CA ARG A 189 4.75 30.68 25.38
C ARG A 189 4.80 29.93 24.05
N LEU A 190 3.67 29.32 23.67
CA LEU A 190 3.17 29.24 22.27
C LEU A 190 1.80 28.54 22.20
N ALA A 191 0.87 29.00 23.04
CA ALA A 191 -0.58 28.95 22.83
C ALA A 191 -1.13 30.21 23.51
N ASP A 192 -2.16 30.82 22.93
CA ASP A 192 -2.87 32.04 23.41
C ASP A 192 -2.45 33.36 22.76
N LEU A 193 -2.44 33.40 21.42
CA LEU A 193 -2.72 34.63 20.67
C LEU A 193 -3.84 34.37 19.63
N VAL A 194 -4.97 33.85 20.08
CA VAL A 194 -6.29 34.04 19.43
C VAL A 194 -7.36 33.95 20.52
N THR A 195 -8.24 34.97 20.58
CA THR A 195 -9.30 35.26 21.57
C THR A 195 -8.78 35.97 22.84
N GLY A 196 -9.13 37.21 23.20
CA GLY A 196 -10.20 38.13 22.78
C GLY A 196 -11.21 38.33 23.91
N ASN A 197 -11.01 39.32 24.80
CA ASN A 197 -12.01 40.30 25.27
C ASN A 197 -11.63 41.01 26.59
N ASN A 198 -11.99 42.30 26.59
CA ASN A 198 -12.08 43.31 27.66
C ASN A 198 -10.78 43.85 28.26
#